data_AF-A0ABD5UNY8-F1
#
_entry.id   AF-A0ABD5UNY8-F1
#
_cell.length_a   1.000
_cell.length_b   1.000
_cell.length_c   1.000
_cell.angle_alpha   90.00
_cell.angle_beta   90.00
_cell.angle_gamma   90.00
#
_symmetry.space_group_name_H-M   'P 1'
#
loop_
_entity.id
_entity.type
_entity.pdbx_description
1 polymer ?
#
loop_
_entity_poly.entity_id
_entity_poly.type
_entity_poly.pdbx_seq_one_letter_code
_entity_poly.pdbx_strand_id
1 'polypeptide(L)' 'MSEQGYSAGPNRRCERCGSAVTPRFVRVFGTKDGVYGCLDCLTRQELSVGEAAIRPDEDAAGVHARWVPDEQPPDR' A
#
# COMPACT_ATOMS: atom_id res chain seq x y z
N MET A 1 -5.38 38.91 -4.82
CA MET A 1 -5.24 37.78 -5.77
C MET A 1 -5.24 36.54 -4.91
N SER A 2 -6.31 35.75 -4.99
CA SER A 2 -6.63 34.71 -4.02
C SER A 2 -5.61 33.59 -4.05
N GLU A 3 -5.17 33.24 -2.85
CA GLU A 3 -4.34 32.10 -2.46
C GLU A 3 -4.97 30.83 -3.05
N GLN A 4 -4.58 30.52 -4.29
CA GLN A 4 -4.92 29.24 -4.88
C GLN A 4 -4.24 28.22 -4.01
N GLY A 5 -5.06 27.51 -3.23
CA GLY A 5 -4.63 26.43 -2.38
C GLY A 5 -3.56 25.64 -3.09
N TYR A 6 -2.40 25.56 -2.44
CA TYR A 6 -1.58 24.37 -2.51
C TYR A 6 -2.51 23.24 -2.05
N SER A 7 -3.39 22.80 -2.95
CA SER A 7 -4.34 21.72 -2.74
C SER A 7 -3.49 20.61 -2.20
N ALA A 8 -3.71 20.26 -0.94
CA ALA A 8 -2.92 19.31 -0.17
C ALA A 8 -2.57 18.15 -1.09
N GLY A 9 -1.38 18.23 -1.68
CA GLY A 9 -0.98 17.28 -2.69
C GLY A 9 -0.94 15.94 -2.00
N PRO A 10 -1.31 14.84 -2.67
CA PRO A 10 -1.26 13.54 -2.04
C PRO A 10 0.15 13.36 -1.50
N ASN A 11 0.24 12.98 -0.21
CA ASN A 11 1.43 13.12 0.62
C ASN A 11 2.64 12.64 -0.18
N ARG A 12 3.56 13.55 -0.53
CA ARG A 12 4.70 13.25 -1.42
C ARG A 12 5.81 12.52 -0.68
N ARG A 13 5.43 11.76 0.34
CA ARG A 13 6.30 11.00 1.21
C ARG A 13 5.72 9.62 1.36
N CYS A 14 6.61 8.64 1.39
CA CYS A 14 6.27 7.29 1.78
C CYS A 14 5.87 7.30 3.27
N GLU A 15 4.69 6.80 3.61
CA GLU A 15 4.21 6.69 4.99
C GLU A 15 4.97 5.59 5.76
N ARG A 16 5.58 4.63 5.06
CA ARG A 16 6.33 3.52 5.67
C ARG A 16 7.76 3.88 6.08
N CYS A 17 8.46 4.73 5.31
CA CYS A 17 9.86 5.10 5.60
C CYS A 17 10.12 6.62 5.63
N GLY A 18 9.16 7.45 5.25
CA GLY A 18 9.31 8.90 5.19
C GLY A 18 10.05 9.42 3.94
N SER A 19 10.53 8.55 3.04
CA SER A 19 11.27 8.95 1.84
C SER A 19 10.43 9.82 0.90
N ALA A 20 11.06 10.82 0.30
CA ALA A 20 10.42 11.72 -0.65
C ALA A 20 10.11 10.98 -1.97
N VAL A 21 8.86 11.09 -2.44
CA VAL A 21 8.39 10.51 -3.70
C VAL A 21 7.90 11.60 -4.65
N THR A 22 7.96 11.32 -5.95
CA THR A 22 7.52 12.27 -6.97
C THR A 22 5.98 12.31 -7.07
N PRO A 23 5.38 13.44 -7.46
CA PRO A 23 3.93 13.51 -7.65
C PRO A 23 3.42 12.55 -8.74
N ARG A 24 4.27 12.19 -9.71
CA ARG A 24 3.94 11.18 -10.72
C ARG A 24 3.90 9.78 -10.11
N PHE A 25 4.79 9.48 -9.17
CA PHE A 25 4.79 8.21 -8.45
C PHE A 25 3.49 8.02 -7.65
N VAL A 26 3.10 9.05 -6.90
CA VAL A 26 1.86 9.03 -6.10
C VAL A 26 0.60 8.82 -6.95
N ARG A 27 0.57 9.33 -8.19
CA ARG A 27 -0.57 9.09 -9.09
C ARG A 27 -0.66 7.66 -9.61
N VAL A 28 0.46 6.96 -9.72
CA VAL A 28 0.51 5.61 -10.31
C VAL A 28 0.40 4.54 -9.23
N PHE A 29 1.08 4.74 -8.11
CA PHE A 29 1.23 3.75 -7.04
C PHE A 29 0.59 4.18 -5.72
N GLY A 30 0.18 5.44 -5.60
CA GLY A 30 -0.47 5.95 -4.39
C GLY A 30 -1.97 5.73 -4.40
N THR A 31 -2.54 5.78 -3.21
CA THR A 31 -3.98 5.76 -2.95
C THR A 31 -4.46 7.16 -2.53
N LYS A 32 -5.75 7.28 -2.19
CA LYS A 32 -6.40 8.52 -1.75
C LYS A 32 -5.72 9.13 -0.52
N ASP A 33 -5.14 8.27 0.32
CA ASP A 33 -4.48 8.64 1.57
C ASP A 33 -2.96 8.87 1.45
N GLY A 34 -2.32 8.46 0.35
CA GLY A 34 -0.88 8.59 0.17
C GLY A 34 -0.21 7.34 -0.40
N VAL A 35 1.08 7.17 -0.13
CA VAL A 35 1.89 6.04 -0.60
C VAL A 35 2.45 5.31 0.62
N TYR A 36 2.19 4.02 0.74
CA TYR A 36 2.71 3.16 1.83
C TYR A 36 3.98 2.41 1.43
N GLY A 37 4.33 2.37 0.14
CA GLY A 37 5.56 1.74 -0.34
C GLY A 37 6.24 2.52 -1.45
N CYS A 38 7.52 2.83 -1.28
CA CYS A 38 8.35 3.49 -2.29
C CYS A 38 9.41 2.54 -2.85
N LEU A 39 10.17 2.98 -3.86
CA LEU A 39 11.25 2.20 -4.49
C LEU A 39 12.38 1.78 -3.54
N ASP A 40 12.48 2.41 -2.37
CA ASP A 40 13.45 2.07 -1.33
C ASP A 40 12.94 0.96 -0.40
N CYS A 41 11.61 0.87 -0.22
CA CYS A 41 10.99 -0.12 0.65
C CYS A 41 10.49 -1.37 -0.08
N LEU A 42 10.21 -1.23 -1.37
CA LEU A 42 9.60 -2.25 -2.21
C LEU A 42 10.36 -2.32 -3.54
N THR A 43 10.47 -3.53 -4.06
CA THR A 43 10.97 -3.76 -5.41
C THR A 43 9.96 -3.31 -6.46
N ARG A 44 10.43 -3.11 -7.69
CA ARG A 44 9.56 -2.78 -8.83
C ARG A 44 8.46 -3.83 -9.08
N GLN A 45 8.72 -5.10 -8.73
CA GLN A 45 7.74 -6.17 -8.87
C GLN A 45 6.60 -5.98 -7.86
N GLU A 46 6.93 -5.76 -6.58
CA GLU A 46 5.96 -5.47 -5.51
C GLU A 46 5.14 -4.20 -5.82
N LEU A 47 5.80 -3.14 -6.31
CA LEU A 47 5.11 -1.94 -6.76
C LEU A 47 4.13 -2.21 -7.92
N SER A 48 4.49 -3.13 -8.83
CA SER A 48 3.65 -3.45 -9.99
C SER A 48 2.41 -4.26 -9.63
N VAL A 49 2.47 -5.06 -8.55
CA VAL A 49 1.29 -5.79 -8.04
C VAL A 49 0.40 -4.93 -7.13
N GLY A 50 0.84 -3.72 -6.77
CA GLY A 50 0.05 -2.76 -5.99
C GLY A 50 0.40 -2.69 -4.51
N GLU A 51 1.49 -3.32 -4.05
CA GLU A 51 1.92 -3.31 -2.64
C GLU A 51 2.14 -1.91 -2.06
N ALA A 52 2.40 -0.90 -2.92
CA ALA A 52 2.54 0.49 -2.48
C ALA A 52 1.27 1.12 -1.92
N ALA A 53 0.10 0.55 -2.23
CA ALA A 53 -1.20 1.01 -1.74
C ALA A 53 -1.68 0.22 -0.51
N ILE A 54 -1.01 -0.89 -0.17
CA ILE A 54 -1.34 -1.73 0.96
C ILE A 54 -0.83 -1.08 2.26
N ARG A 55 -1.73 -0.86 3.21
CA ARG A 55 -1.35 -0.40 4.55
C ARG A 55 -0.79 -1.58 5.35
N PRO A 56 0.37 -1.43 6.03
CA PRO A 56 0.98 -2.52 6.78
C PRO A 56 0.13 -3.00 7.97
N ASP A 57 -0.89 -2.25 8.38
CA ASP A 57 -1.79 -2.59 9.49
C ASP A 57 -2.94 -3.53 9.06
N GLU A 58 -3.34 -3.52 7.78
CA GLU A 58 -4.53 -4.24 7.31
C GLU A 58 -4.21 -5.59 6.64
N ASP A 59 -3.00 -5.79 6.10
CA ASP A 59 -2.67 -6.98 5.28
C ASP A 59 -1.93 -8.11 6.02
N ALA A 60 -1.48 -7.88 7.25
CA ALA A 60 -1.01 -8.98 8.11
C ALA A 60 -2.12 -10.01 8.43
N ALA A 61 -3.37 -9.71 8.09
CA ALA A 61 -4.52 -10.61 8.23
C ALA A 61 -4.88 -11.37 6.93
N GLY A 62 -4.24 -11.09 5.79
CA GLY A 62 -4.71 -11.56 4.48
C GLY A 62 -4.04 -12.82 3.92
N VAL A 63 -2.76 -13.07 4.20
CA VAL A 63 -1.98 -14.14 3.50
C VAL A 63 -1.56 -15.32 4.39
N HIS A 64 -2.23 -15.50 5.53
CA HIS A 64 -2.16 -16.76 6.32
C HIS A 64 -3.50 -17.44 6.51
N ALA A 65 -4.59 -16.91 5.95
CA ALA A 65 -5.78 -17.70 5.70
C ALA A 65 -5.51 -18.58 4.47
N ARG A 66 -4.56 -19.51 4.62
CA ARG A 66 -4.60 -20.76 3.85
C ARG A 66 -5.94 -21.36 4.24
N TRP A 67 -6.94 -21.12 3.40
CA TRP A 67 -8.24 -21.74 3.48
C TRP A 67 -8.00 -23.24 3.58
N VAL A 68 -8.12 -23.79 4.78
CA VAL A 68 -8.27 -25.22 4.99
C VAL A 68 -9.78 -25.41 4.90
N PRO A 69 -10.32 -25.96 3.80
CA PRO A 69 -11.69 -26.43 3.82
C PRO A 69 -11.83 -27.38 5.01
N ASP A 70 -12.85 -27.11 5.81
CA ASP A 70 -13.42 -28.00 6.80
C ASP A 70 -13.56 -29.42 6.21
N GLU A 71 -12.64 -30.32 6.55
CA GLU A 71 -12.84 -31.77 6.45
C GLU A 71 -12.62 -32.36 7.85
N GLN A 72 -13.63 -32.16 8.69
CA GLN A 72 -13.91 -32.97 9.89
C GLN A 72 -14.29 -34.43 9.48
N PRO A 73 -14.20 -35.39 10.41
CA PRO A 73 -13.43 -36.65 10.32
C PRO A 73 -14.22 -37.87 9.80
N PRO A 74 -13.60 -39.04 9.62
CA PRO A 74 -14.28 -40.31 9.85
C PRO A 74 -13.97 -40.87 11.24
N ASP A 75 -15.03 -41.01 12.03
CA ASP A 75 -15.17 -41.86 13.22
C ASP A 75 -14.68 -43.30 12.93
N ARG A 76 -13.62 -43.76 13.62
CA ARG A 76 -13.32 -45.18 13.84
C ARG A 76 -12.33 -45.43 14.98
#